data_AF-A0A857C4N9-F1
#
_entry.id   AF-A0A857C4N9-F1
#
_cell.length_a   1.000
_cell.length_b   1.000
_cell.length_c   1.000
_cell.angle_alpha   90.00
_cell.angle_beta   90.00
_cell.angle_gamma   90.00
#
_symmetry.space_group_name_H-M   'P 1'
#
loop_
_entity.id
_entity.type
_entity.pdbx_description
1 polymer ?
#
loop_
_entity_poly.entity_id
_entity_poly.type
_entity_poly.pdbx_seq_one_letter_code
_entity_poly.pdbx_strand_id
1 'polypeptide(L)' 'MRRLFFVLFLLVLPASAMAGNAVLKKDGKSYTLNCSNAGCFIAERVSFFKSGPQKRLGAGGAANFEKWMKKLKSDGYK' A
#
# COMPACT_ATOMS: atom_id res chain seq x y z
N MET A 1 -21.69 -26.71 -37.98
CA MET A 1 -20.96 -26.93 -36.71
C MET A 1 -20.71 -25.55 -36.09
N ARG A 2 -21.66 -24.92 -35.40
CA ARG A 2 -22.12 -25.13 -34.01
C ARG A 2 -20.95 -25.20 -33.00
N ARG A 3 -20.73 -24.08 -32.29
CA ARG A 3 -20.05 -23.92 -30.98
C ARG A 3 -18.53 -24.16 -31.07
N LEU A 4 -17.65 -23.25 -30.68
CA LEU A 4 -17.44 -22.72 -29.33
C LEU A 4 -16.67 -21.38 -29.51
N PHE A 5 -17.27 -20.21 -29.26
CA PHE A 5 -17.14 -19.46 -27.99
C PHE A 5 -16.29 -20.13 -26.91
N PHE A 6 -15.48 -19.34 -26.21
CA PHE A 6 -14.43 -19.72 -25.24
C PHE A 6 -13.12 -20.02 -25.95
N VAL A 7 -12.15 -19.11 -26.03
CA VAL A 7 -11.25 -18.79 -24.91
C VAL A 7 -10.89 -17.29 -24.93
N LEU A 8 -11.82 -16.44 -24.49
CA LEU A 8 -11.47 -15.10 -23.98
C LEU A 8 -11.18 -15.25 -22.47
N PHE A 9 -10.22 -16.11 -22.13
CA PHE A 9 -9.91 -16.45 -20.74
C PHE A 9 -8.90 -15.44 -20.19
N LEU A 10 -9.45 -14.34 -19.66
CA LEU A 10 -9.07 -13.82 -18.34
C LEU A 10 -7.55 -13.67 -18.08
N LEU A 11 -6.84 -12.95 -18.95
CA LEU A 11 -5.69 -12.17 -18.50
C LEU A 11 -6.18 -10.82 -17.95
N VAL A 12 -7.09 -10.87 -16.97
CA VAL A 12 -7.16 -9.81 -15.97
C VAL A 12 -5.91 -10.00 -15.12
N LEU A 13 -4.79 -9.49 -15.63
CA LEU A 13 -3.64 -9.16 -14.79
C LEU A 13 -4.21 -8.29 -13.67
N PRO A 14 -4.25 -8.75 -12.41
CA PRO A 14 -4.70 -7.89 -11.33
C PRO A 14 -3.79 -6.67 -11.36
N ALA A 15 -4.43 -5.53 -11.58
CA ALA A 15 -3.83 -4.25 -11.75
C ALA A 15 -2.80 -4.01 -10.66
N SER A 16 -1.62 -3.55 -11.09
CA SER A 16 -0.66 -2.79 -10.29
C SER A 16 -0.30 -3.42 -8.94
N ALA A 17 0.84 -4.11 -8.92
CA ALA A 17 1.75 -3.95 -7.79
C ALA A 17 2.05 -2.44 -7.65
N MET A 18 1.19 -1.73 -6.92
CA MET A 18 1.46 -0.35 -6.53
C MET A 18 2.63 -0.40 -5.56
N ALA A 19 3.84 -0.29 -6.12
CA ALA A 19 5.01 0.09 -5.36
C ALA A 19 4.83 1.57 -4.96
N GLY A 20 3.97 1.81 -3.97
CA GLY A 20 3.60 3.13 -3.52
C GLY A 20 4.40 3.52 -2.30
N ASN A 21 5.06 4.68 -2.33
CA ASN A 21 5.64 5.30 -1.15
C ASN A 21 4.81 6.54 -0.81
N ALA A 22 4.20 6.57 0.37
CA ALA A 22 3.45 7.71 0.87
C ALA A 22 4.00 8.12 2.24
N VAL A 23 4.36 9.39 2.38
CA VAL A 23 4.75 9.96 3.67
C VAL A 23 3.61 10.87 4.12
N LEU A 24 3.01 10.55 5.26
CA LEU A 24 1.89 11.26 5.86
C LEU A 24 2.37 11.94 7.13
N LYS A 25 2.06 13.22 7.32
CA LYS A 25 2.54 14.03 8.45
C LYS A 25 1.38 14.62 9.25
N LYS A 26 1.53 14.65 10.58
CA LYS A 26 0.60 15.29 11.52
C LYS A 26 1.31 15.70 12.80
N ASP A 27 1.13 16.95 13.24
CA ASP A 27 1.56 17.43 14.57
C ASP A 27 3.01 17.01 14.94
N GLY A 28 3.96 17.22 14.01
CA GLY A 28 5.38 16.87 14.21
C GLY A 28 5.72 15.38 14.06
N LYS A 29 4.73 14.49 13.97
CA LYS A 29 4.90 13.06 13.67
C LYS A 29 4.74 12.81 12.18
N SER A 30 5.53 11.91 11.61
CA SER A 30 5.34 11.47 10.22
C SER A 30 5.33 9.95 10.15
N TYR A 31 4.50 9.39 9.28
CA TYR A 31 4.51 7.97 8.94
C TYR A 31 4.87 7.79 7.48
N THR A 32 5.79 6.88 7.20
CA THR A 32 6.12 6.43 5.86
C THR A 32 5.43 5.09 5.62
N LEU A 33 4.51 5.06 4.68
CA LEU A 33 3.95 3.85 4.10
C LEU A 33 4.75 3.50 2.85
N ASN A 34 5.24 2.27 2.76
CA ASN A 34 5.93 1.76 1.60
C ASN A 34 5.33 0.41 1.18
N CYS A 35 4.86 0.31 -0.05
CA CYS A 35 4.62 -0.97 -0.69
C CYS A 35 5.75 -1.30 -1.65
N SER A 36 6.26 -2.52 -1.55
CA SER A 36 7.27 -3.09 -2.44
C SER A 36 6.90 -4.55 -2.75
N ASN A 37 7.66 -5.21 -3.62
CA ASN A 37 7.44 -6.61 -3.97
C ASN A 37 7.56 -7.57 -2.76
N ALA A 38 8.28 -7.16 -1.71
CA ALA A 38 8.37 -7.87 -0.44
C ALA A 38 7.12 -7.73 0.47
N GLY A 39 6.21 -6.83 0.12
CA GLY A 39 5.01 -6.51 0.89
C GLY A 39 4.90 -5.02 1.21
N CYS A 40 3.88 -4.67 1.98
CA CYS A 40 3.65 -3.30 2.42
C CYS A 40 4.01 -3.11 3.89
N PHE A 41 4.60 -1.96 4.19
CA PHE A 41 5.20 -1.62 5.46
C PHE A 41 4.79 -0.20 5.86
N ILE A 42 4.70 0.04 7.16
CA ILE A 42 4.52 1.36 7.77
C ILE A 42 5.66 1.62 8.75
N ALA A 43 6.25 2.80 8.71
CA ALA A 43 7.31 3.20 9.60
C ALA A 43 7.01 4.58 10.17
N GLU A 44 7.08 4.75 11.48
CA GLU A 44 7.04 6.07 12.09
C GLU A 44 8.38 6.77 11.86
N ARG A 45 8.40 8.00 11.36
CA ARG A 45 9.60 8.83 11.35
C ARG A 45 9.69 9.56 12.68
N VAL A 46 10.72 9.18 13.43
CA VAL A 46 11.10 9.80 14.70
C VAL A 46 11.81 11.14 14.44
N SER A 47 12.47 11.30 13.28
CA SER A 47 13.13 12.56 12.87
C SER A 47 13.30 12.62 11.34
N PHE A 48 13.69 13.78 10.81
CA PHE A 48 13.97 13.97 9.37
C PHE A 48 14.96 12.95 8.80
N PHE A 49 15.93 12.52 9.62
CA PHE A 49 16.99 11.59 9.23
C PHE A 49 16.80 10.16 9.75
N LYS A 50 15.82 9.93 10.63
CA LYS A 50 15.60 8.61 11.25
C LYS A 50 14.16 8.17 11.11
N SER A 51 13.99 7.09 10.35
CA SER A 51 12.78 6.29 10.36
C SER A 51 12.90 5.24 11.46
N GLY A 52 11.88 5.12 12.30
CA GLY A 52 11.74 4.10 13.30
C GLY A 52 11.47 2.71 12.70
N PRO A 53 11.14 1.71 13.53
CA PRO A 53 10.99 0.33 13.08
C PRO A 53 9.86 0.20 12.05
N GLN A 54 10.17 -0.45 10.93
CA GLN A 54 9.20 -0.74 9.87
C GLN A 54 8.32 -1.92 10.30
N LYS A 55 7.00 -1.68 10.41
CA LYS A 55 6.01 -2.73 10.66
C LYS A 55 5.38 -3.18 9.35
N ARG A 56 5.36 -4.49 9.12
CA ARG A 56 4.67 -5.08 7.97
C ARG A 56 3.15 -4.96 8.15
N LEU A 57 2.46 -4.50 7.13
CA LEU A 57 1.00 -4.27 7.12
C LEU A 57 0.18 -5.57 6.96
N GLY A 58 0.83 -6.75 6.99
CA GLY A 58 0.19 -8.06 6.85
C GLY A 58 -0.06 -8.49 5.40
N ALA A 59 -0.56 -9.72 5.23
CA ALA A 59 -0.97 -10.25 3.93
C ALA A 59 -2.16 -9.45 3.39
N GLY A 60 -2.04 -8.91 2.17
CA GLY A 60 -3.05 -8.01 1.58
C GLY A 60 -2.46 -6.84 0.79
N GLY A 61 -1.15 -6.61 0.89
CA GLY A 61 -0.41 -5.71 -0.02
C GLY A 61 -1.05 -4.33 -0.17
N ALA A 62 -1.33 -3.94 -1.41
CA ALA A 62 -1.90 -2.65 -1.77
C ALA A 62 -3.24 -2.36 -1.08
N ALA A 63 -4.10 -3.37 -0.86
CA ALA A 63 -5.37 -3.17 -0.18
C ALA A 63 -5.19 -2.74 1.29
N ASN A 64 -4.15 -3.25 1.97
CA ASN A 64 -3.82 -2.81 3.33
C ASN A 64 -3.15 -1.44 3.34
N PHE A 65 -2.36 -1.12 2.32
CA PHE A 65 -1.78 0.22 2.15
C PHE A 65 -2.87 1.28 1.97
N GLU A 66 -3.86 1.04 1.11
CA GLU A 66 -4.98 1.96 0.94
C GLU A 66 -5.81 2.10 2.22
N LYS A 67 -6.05 1.00 2.95
CA LYS A 67 -6.72 1.03 4.26
C LYS A 67 -5.94 1.88 5.27
N TRP A 68 -4.63 1.67 5.37
CA TRP A 68 -3.79 2.45 6.28
C TRP A 68 -3.66 3.91 5.86
N MET A 69 -3.57 4.19 4.55
CA MET A 69 -3.54 5.54 4.01
C MET A 69 -4.86 6.27 4.30
N LYS A 70 -6.01 5.62 4.08
CA LYS A 70 -7.32 6.18 4.44
C LYS A 70 -7.47 6.38 5.94
N LYS A 71 -7.02 5.42 6.75
CA LYS A 71 -7.05 5.51 8.21
C LYS A 71 -6.23 6.70 8.70
N LEU A 72 -4.96 6.80 8.31
CA LEU A 72 -4.09 7.91 8.69
C LEU A 72 -4.63 9.26 8.19
N LYS A 73 -5.18 9.34 6.98
CA LYS A 73 -5.86 10.55 6.51
C LYS A 73 -7.07 10.91 7.36
N SER A 74 -7.89 9.92 7.74
CA SER A 74 -9.02 10.12 8.65
C SER A 74 -8.58 10.56 10.04
N ASP A 75 -7.43 10.07 10.52
CA ASP A 75 -6.80 10.52 11.75
C ASP A 75 -6.17 11.92 11.62
N GLY A 76 -6.22 12.55 10.43
CA GLY A 76 -5.76 13.91 10.18
C GLY A 76 -4.31 14.03 9.68
N TYR A 77 -3.67 12.92 9.31
CA TYR A 77 -2.36 12.92 8.68
C TYR A 77 -2.47 13.28 7.20
N LYS A 78 -1.61 14.20 6.74
CA LYS A 78 -1.65 14.76 5.38
C LYS A 78 -0.37 14.48 4.61
#